data_AF-A0AAU9T9G2-F1
#
_entry.id   AF-A0AAU9T9G2-F1
#
_cell.length_a   1.000
_cell.length_b   1.000
_cell.length_c   1.000
_cell.angle_alpha   90.00
_cell.angle_beta   90.00
_cell.angle_gamma   90.00
#
_symmetry.space_group_name_H-M   'P 1'
#
loop_
_entity.id
_entity.type
_entity.pdbx_description
1 polymer ?
#
loop_
_entity_poly.entity_id
_entity_poly.type
_entity_poly.pdbx_seq_one_letter_code
_entity_poly.pdbx_strand_id
1 'polypeptide(L)'
;MSLPTKRSTSFSAASSSSSFPPMKKAKNGLQQTPQSHDDDDDNDNDKEGFSMEEDHTPAAANLSRKKATLPQPTKKLVIKLNKVLMFSSNLMEEKLYQQIEKECEEHISAALQALVGQNTDHSVFLSLIEKCWQDFCDQMLLIRSIALSLDRKYVRRNPNVRSLWEMGLQLFRKHLSLAPEVEQRTVTGLLSMIENERLGEAVNRTLLNHLLKMFTALGIYMESFEKRFL
;
A
#
# COMPACT_ATOMS: atom_id res chain seq x y z
N MET A 1 26.45 -21.30 -50.95
CA MET A 1 25.05 -21.69 -50.63
C MET A 1 25.11 -22.82 -49.63
N SER A 2 24.62 -22.60 -48.41
CA SER A 2 23.89 -23.56 -47.56
C SER A 2 23.90 -23.07 -46.10
N LEU A 3 22.69 -22.99 -45.57
CA LEU A 3 22.28 -22.43 -44.27
C LEU A 3 22.64 -23.36 -43.10
N PRO A 4 22.72 -22.85 -41.86
CA PRO A 4 22.78 -23.68 -40.67
C PRO A 4 21.40 -24.00 -40.08
N THR A 5 21.29 -25.22 -39.56
CA THR A 5 20.11 -25.85 -38.94
C THR A 5 19.82 -25.25 -37.56
N LYS A 6 18.55 -24.90 -37.32
CA LYS A 6 18.02 -24.39 -36.03
C LYS A 6 17.99 -25.50 -34.98
N ARG A 7 18.55 -25.25 -33.78
CA ARG A 7 18.25 -26.02 -32.56
C ARG A 7 17.44 -25.14 -31.62
N SER A 8 16.19 -25.53 -31.43
CA SER A 8 15.26 -24.92 -30.48
C SER A 8 15.59 -25.41 -29.06
N THR A 9 15.83 -24.48 -28.14
CA THR A 9 15.81 -24.74 -26.70
C THR A 9 14.87 -23.74 -26.05
N SER A 10 13.70 -24.24 -25.65
CA SER A 10 12.74 -23.57 -24.78
C SER A 10 13.31 -23.47 -23.37
N PHE A 11 13.46 -22.26 -22.84
CA PHE A 11 13.66 -22.04 -21.41
C PHE A 11 12.43 -21.33 -20.84
N SER A 12 11.78 -22.03 -19.92
CA SER A 12 10.65 -21.58 -19.14
C SER A 12 11.06 -20.42 -18.23
N ALA A 13 10.31 -19.31 -18.29
CA ALA A 13 10.48 -18.18 -17.39
C ALA A 13 10.04 -18.56 -15.97
N ALA A 14 10.99 -18.61 -15.03
CA ALA A 14 10.70 -18.66 -13.61
C ALA A 14 10.37 -17.25 -13.12
N SER A 15 9.11 -17.01 -12.77
CA SER A 15 8.65 -15.80 -12.11
C SER A 15 9.12 -15.78 -10.66
N SER A 16 10.14 -14.97 -10.35
CA SER A 16 10.55 -14.69 -8.98
C SER A 16 9.70 -13.58 -8.38
N SER A 17 8.73 -13.96 -7.54
CA SER A 17 7.96 -13.06 -6.70
C SER A 17 8.84 -12.54 -5.55
N SER A 18 9.18 -11.26 -5.54
CA SER A 18 9.82 -10.58 -4.41
C SER A 18 8.80 -10.28 -3.31
N SER A 19 8.67 -11.19 -2.35
CA SER A 19 7.88 -10.97 -1.12
C SER A 19 8.76 -10.36 -0.02
N PHE A 20 8.42 -9.16 0.44
CA PHE A 20 8.95 -8.60 1.69
C PHE A 20 8.22 -9.20 2.91
N PRO A 21 8.91 -9.44 4.04
CA PRO A 21 8.34 -10.14 5.20
C PRO A 21 7.48 -9.23 6.10
N PRO A 22 6.47 -9.76 6.82
CA PRO A 22 5.66 -8.99 7.76
C PRO A 22 6.29 -8.91 9.16
N MET A 23 6.17 -7.73 9.79
CA MET A 23 6.61 -7.45 11.16
C MET A 23 5.71 -8.16 12.21
N LYS A 24 6.33 -8.87 13.14
CA LYS A 24 5.67 -9.53 14.29
C LYS A 24 5.32 -8.49 15.37
N LYS A 25 4.07 -8.51 15.85
CA LYS A 25 3.65 -7.85 17.09
C LYS A 25 3.80 -8.78 18.31
N ALA A 26 4.02 -8.12 19.44
CA ALA A 26 4.41 -8.57 20.77
C ALA A 26 3.68 -9.77 21.38
N LYS A 27 4.36 -10.44 22.33
CA LYS A 27 3.77 -11.33 23.33
C LYS A 27 4.50 -11.13 24.67
N ASN A 28 3.88 -10.42 25.60
CA ASN A 28 4.24 -10.45 27.02
C ASN A 28 3.41 -11.54 27.71
N GLY A 29 4.07 -12.47 28.39
CA GLY A 29 3.56 -13.30 29.50
C GLY A 29 4.57 -13.19 30.65
N LEU A 30 4.20 -12.85 31.88
CA LEU A 30 3.42 -13.55 32.93
C LEU A 30 4.34 -14.32 33.90
N GLN A 31 4.40 -13.89 35.17
CA GLN A 31 4.58 -14.65 36.44
C GLN A 31 4.95 -13.65 37.57
N GLN A 32 4.61 -13.72 38.88
CA GLN A 32 3.89 -14.65 39.78
C GLN A 32 3.68 -13.94 41.18
N THR A 33 2.75 -14.46 42.00
CA THR A 33 2.28 -14.10 43.40
C THR A 33 3.27 -14.50 44.55
N PRO A 34 3.01 -14.48 45.91
CA PRO A 34 1.78 -14.29 46.76
C PRO A 34 1.88 -13.63 48.20
N GLN A 35 0.77 -13.71 48.97
CA GLN A 35 0.52 -13.62 50.46
C GLN A 35 0.42 -12.23 51.14
N SER A 36 -0.36 -11.93 52.22
CA SER A 36 -1.46 -12.52 53.03
C SER A 36 -1.81 -11.48 54.14
N HIS A 37 -3.07 -11.30 54.56
CA HIS A 37 -3.56 -11.25 55.97
C HIS A 37 -4.98 -10.69 56.13
N ASP A 38 -5.55 -11.03 57.29
CA ASP A 38 -6.94 -11.11 57.75
C ASP A 38 -7.60 -9.75 58.10
N ASP A 39 -8.94 -9.71 58.17
CA ASP A 39 -9.68 -9.52 59.42
C ASP A 39 -11.21 -9.39 59.19
N ASP A 40 -11.93 -9.84 60.22
CA ASP A 40 -13.36 -10.06 60.42
C ASP A 40 -14.29 -8.83 60.24
N ASP A 41 -15.59 -9.04 60.07
CA ASP A 41 -16.58 -8.96 61.16
C ASP A 41 -18.05 -9.04 60.68
N ASP A 42 -18.87 -9.51 61.61
CA ASP A 42 -20.27 -9.93 61.61
C ASP A 42 -21.34 -8.97 61.02
N ASN A 43 -22.49 -9.53 60.59
CA ASN A 43 -23.74 -9.36 61.35
C ASN A 43 -24.92 -10.17 60.74
N ASP A 44 -25.43 -11.08 61.55
CA ASP A 44 -26.73 -11.76 61.47
C ASP A 44 -27.91 -10.77 61.57
N ASN A 45 -29.05 -11.10 60.94
CA ASN A 45 -30.33 -11.25 61.65
C ASN A 45 -31.45 -11.81 60.74
N ASP A 46 -31.74 -13.09 60.90
CA ASP A 46 -33.02 -13.69 61.29
C ASP A 46 -34.39 -13.24 60.72
N LYS A 47 -35.10 -14.30 60.30
CA LYS A 47 -36.46 -14.74 60.72
C LYS A 47 -37.69 -14.54 59.81
N GLU A 48 -38.02 -15.68 59.18
CA GLU A 48 -39.24 -16.50 59.37
C GLU A 48 -40.65 -15.87 59.44
N GLY A 49 -41.54 -16.39 58.59
CA GLY A 49 -42.66 -17.20 59.09
C GLY A 49 -44.11 -16.72 58.89
N PHE A 50 -44.86 -17.48 58.06
CA PHE A 50 -46.21 -18.04 58.30
C PHE A 50 -47.51 -17.40 57.69
N SER A 51 -48.01 -18.10 56.66
CA SER A 51 -49.36 -18.69 56.36
C SER A 51 -50.68 -17.90 56.11
N MET A 52 -51.35 -18.34 55.01
CA MET A 52 -52.80 -18.66 54.76
C MET A 52 -53.86 -17.56 54.98
N GLU A 53 -54.95 -17.38 54.19
CA GLU A 53 -55.72 -18.19 53.23
C GLU A 53 -56.73 -17.27 52.47
N GLU A 54 -57.19 -17.70 51.27
CA GLU A 54 -58.53 -17.49 50.61
C GLU A 54 -59.13 -16.06 50.42
N ASP A 55 -59.87 -15.66 49.37
CA ASP A 55 -60.53 -16.22 48.18
C ASP A 55 -60.89 -15.04 47.23
N HIS A 56 -61.40 -15.36 46.03
CA HIS A 56 -62.17 -14.55 45.08
C HIS A 56 -61.47 -13.97 43.84
N THR A 57 -61.51 -14.76 42.75
CA THR A 57 -61.75 -14.24 41.40
C THR A 57 -63.18 -13.69 41.29
N PRO A 58 -63.43 -12.55 40.60
CA PRO A 58 -63.57 -12.65 39.14
C PRO A 58 -63.13 -11.39 38.36
N ALA A 59 -62.62 -11.60 37.15
CA ALA A 59 -62.92 -10.85 35.92
C ALA A 59 -61.74 -10.95 34.95
N ALA A 60 -61.89 -11.79 33.94
CA ALA A 60 -61.00 -11.85 32.80
C ALA A 60 -61.08 -10.55 31.98
N ALA A 61 -60.18 -9.59 32.24
CA ALA A 61 -59.89 -8.52 31.31
C ALA A 61 -58.83 -9.01 30.30
N ASN A 62 -59.28 -9.68 29.23
CA ASN A 62 -58.45 -9.94 28.06
C ASN A 62 -58.19 -8.62 27.31
N LEU A 63 -57.23 -7.83 27.78
CA LEU A 63 -56.67 -6.74 26.98
C LEU A 63 -55.70 -7.37 25.98
N SER A 64 -56.16 -7.59 24.75
CA SER A 64 -55.31 -7.90 23.61
C SER A 64 -54.24 -6.81 23.47
N ARG A 65 -53.05 -7.02 24.06
CA ARG A 65 -51.86 -6.29 23.64
C ARG A 65 -51.59 -6.70 22.21
N LYS A 66 -52.09 -5.92 21.24
CA LYS A 66 -51.46 -5.84 19.92
C LYS A 66 -50.04 -5.35 20.18
N LYS A 67 -49.11 -6.29 20.33
CA LYS A 67 -47.68 -6.02 20.32
C LYS A 67 -47.42 -5.33 18.99
N ALA A 68 -47.21 -4.02 19.01
CA ALA A 68 -46.89 -3.26 17.82
C ALA A 68 -45.52 -3.76 17.34
N THR A 69 -45.52 -4.74 16.44
CA THR A 69 -44.32 -5.13 15.72
C THR A 69 -43.93 -3.94 14.87
N LEU A 70 -42.85 -3.25 15.23
CA LEU A 70 -42.26 -2.23 14.38
C LEU A 70 -42.07 -2.83 12.98
N PRO A 71 -42.53 -2.18 11.90
CA PRO A 71 -42.27 -2.65 10.55
C PRO A 71 -40.76 -2.63 10.33
N GLN A 72 -40.13 -3.82 10.38
CA GLN A 72 -38.75 -4.01 9.99
C GLN A 72 -38.60 -3.49 8.55
N PRO A 73 -37.59 -2.65 8.24
CA PRO A 73 -37.41 -2.12 6.90
C PRO A 73 -37.36 -3.27 5.91
N THR A 74 -38.19 -3.21 4.86
CA THR A 74 -38.22 -4.25 3.84
C THR A 74 -36.80 -4.46 3.32
N LYS A 75 -36.33 -5.71 3.26
CA LYS A 75 -34.95 -6.06 2.83
C LYS A 75 -34.53 -5.33 1.54
N LYS A 76 -35.49 -5.05 0.66
CA LYS A 76 -35.35 -4.25 -0.57
C LYS A 76 -34.86 -2.82 -0.33
N LEU A 77 -35.37 -2.13 0.71
CA LEU A 77 -34.94 -0.79 1.08
C LEU A 77 -33.52 -0.79 1.63
N VAL A 78 -33.17 -1.74 2.50
CA VAL A 78 -31.81 -1.92 3.05
C VAL A 78 -30.80 -2.21 1.94
N ILE A 79 -31.13 -3.09 1.00
CA ILE A 79 -30.28 -3.39 -0.16
C ILE A 79 -30.11 -2.14 -1.06
N LYS A 80 -31.19 -1.38 -1.29
CA LYS A 80 -31.14 -0.17 -2.12
C LYS A 80 -30.31 0.93 -1.47
N LEU A 81 -30.47 1.14 -0.16
CA LEU A 81 -29.64 2.04 0.65
C LEU A 81 -28.19 1.60 0.67
N ASN A 82 -27.91 0.32 0.86
CA ASN A 82 -26.54 -0.21 0.82
C ASN A 82 -25.91 -0.02 -0.57
N LYS A 83 -26.68 -0.22 -1.66
CA LYS A 83 -26.22 0.03 -3.02
C LYS A 83 -25.91 1.51 -3.26
N VAL A 84 -26.75 2.42 -2.76
CA VAL A 84 -26.51 3.87 -2.86
C VAL A 84 -25.29 4.28 -2.03
N LEU A 85 -25.18 3.82 -0.79
CA LEU A 85 -24.02 4.10 0.07
C LEU A 85 -22.71 3.58 -0.55
N MET A 86 -22.70 2.35 -1.06
CA MET A 86 -21.55 1.78 -1.75
C MET A 86 -21.19 2.57 -3.02
N PHE A 87 -22.18 2.98 -3.81
CA PHE A 87 -21.94 3.80 -5.01
C PHE A 87 -21.35 5.18 -4.65
N SER A 88 -21.90 5.85 -3.64
CA SER A 88 -21.37 7.13 -3.15
C SER A 88 -19.95 7.01 -2.60
N SER A 89 -19.65 5.95 -1.83
CA SER A 89 -18.29 5.70 -1.34
C SER A 89 -17.31 5.43 -2.49
N ASN A 90 -17.70 4.64 -3.49
CA ASN A 90 -16.85 4.36 -4.65
C ASN A 90 -16.54 5.63 -5.46
N LEU A 91 -17.54 6.51 -5.63
CA LEU A 91 -17.35 7.78 -6.35
C LEU A 91 -16.38 8.72 -5.62
N MET A 92 -16.39 8.72 -4.29
CA MET A 92 -15.45 9.50 -3.48
C MET A 92 -14.03 8.92 -3.54
N GLU A 93 -13.89 7.59 -3.51
CA GLU A 93 -12.60 6.91 -3.66
C GLU A 93 -11.99 7.11 -5.05
N GLU A 94 -12.79 7.02 -6.11
CA GLU A 94 -12.34 7.27 -7.49
C GLU A 94 -11.82 8.69 -7.67
N LYS A 95 -12.57 9.70 -7.19
CA LYS A 95 -12.13 11.10 -7.23
C LYS A 95 -10.85 11.34 -6.43
N LEU A 96 -10.72 10.70 -5.26
CA LEU A 96 -9.51 10.80 -4.45
C LEU A 96 -8.31 10.18 -5.17
N TYR A 97 -8.48 9.02 -5.83
CA TYR A 97 -7.43 8.40 -6.65
C TYR A 97 -6.97 9.34 -7.76
N GLN A 98 -7.92 9.91 -8.52
CA GLN A 98 -7.61 10.83 -9.62
C GLN A 98 -6.89 12.09 -9.13
N GLN A 99 -7.26 12.62 -7.96
CA GLN A 99 -6.56 13.77 -7.39
C GLN A 99 -5.13 13.40 -6.97
N ILE A 100 -4.94 12.26 -6.30
CA ILE A 100 -3.59 11.79 -5.93
C ILE A 100 -2.73 11.60 -7.18
N GLU A 101 -3.28 10.96 -8.22
CA GLU A 101 -2.58 10.76 -9.49
C GLU A 101 -2.15 12.08 -10.11
N LYS A 102 -3.04 13.07 -10.15
CA LYS A 102 -2.76 14.40 -10.68
C LYS A 102 -1.64 15.12 -9.89
N GLU A 103 -1.74 15.17 -8.57
CA GLU A 103 -0.74 15.83 -7.72
C GLU A 103 0.64 15.14 -7.82
N CYS A 104 0.64 13.80 -7.85
CA CYS A 104 1.87 13.04 -8.09
C CYS A 104 2.46 13.33 -9.47
N GLU A 105 1.63 13.41 -10.51
CA GLU A 105 2.08 13.68 -11.87
C GLU A 105 2.74 15.06 -11.98
N GLU A 106 2.10 16.10 -11.44
CA GLU A 106 2.64 17.46 -11.42
C GLU A 106 3.97 17.52 -10.67
N HIS A 107 4.07 16.88 -9.49
CA HIS A 107 5.28 16.86 -8.70
C HIS A 107 6.44 16.11 -9.39
N ILE A 108 6.18 14.92 -9.93
CA ILE A 108 7.17 14.10 -10.64
C ILE A 108 7.67 14.83 -11.89
N SER A 109 6.75 15.41 -12.66
CA SER A 109 7.09 16.20 -13.84
C SER A 109 8.00 17.36 -13.47
N ALA A 110 7.63 18.16 -12.46
CA ALA A 110 8.44 19.29 -12.02
C ALA A 110 9.84 18.86 -11.54
N ALA A 111 9.92 17.77 -10.76
CA ALA A 111 11.18 17.25 -10.24
C ALA A 111 12.14 16.81 -11.35
N LEU A 112 11.64 16.09 -12.37
CA LEU A 112 12.45 15.66 -13.50
C LEU A 112 12.84 16.83 -14.42
N GLN A 113 11.93 17.78 -14.63
CA GLN A 113 12.24 18.99 -15.41
C GLN A 113 13.33 19.85 -14.76
N ALA A 114 13.42 19.89 -13.43
CA ALA A 114 14.49 20.60 -12.73
C ALA A 114 15.90 20.02 -13.00
N LEU A 115 16.00 18.79 -13.50
CA LEU A 115 17.26 18.13 -13.84
C LEU A 115 17.72 18.43 -15.29
N VAL A 116 16.82 18.92 -16.14
CA VAL A 116 17.12 19.24 -17.54
C VAL A 116 18.08 20.44 -17.61
N GLY A 117 19.11 20.37 -18.45
CA GLY A 117 20.05 21.48 -18.66
C GLY A 117 21.04 21.75 -17.52
N GLN A 118 21.09 20.90 -16.49
CA GLN A 118 22.06 21.06 -15.39
C GLN A 118 23.50 20.91 -15.91
N ASN A 119 24.37 21.90 -15.82
CA ASN A 119 25.76 21.75 -16.31
C ASN A 119 26.72 21.29 -15.19
N THR A 120 26.51 20.08 -14.67
CA THR A 120 27.31 19.46 -13.60
C THR A 120 28.08 18.23 -14.06
N ASP A 121 29.12 17.86 -13.32
CA ASP A 121 29.86 16.60 -13.56
C ASP A 121 28.94 15.38 -13.45
N HIS A 122 29.29 14.29 -14.14
CA HIS A 122 28.49 13.07 -14.17
C HIS A 122 28.18 12.54 -12.76
N SER A 123 29.15 12.51 -11.84
CA SER A 123 28.93 12.03 -10.46
C SER A 123 27.92 12.86 -9.67
N VAL A 124 27.98 14.19 -9.83
CA VAL A 124 27.06 15.14 -9.19
C VAL A 124 25.67 14.98 -9.78
N PHE A 125 25.55 14.91 -11.11
CA PHE A 125 24.28 14.68 -11.79
C PHE A 125 23.64 13.36 -11.38
N LEU A 126 24.41 12.27 -11.29
CA LEU A 126 23.93 10.97 -10.82
C LEU A 126 23.40 11.03 -9.39
N SER A 127 24.03 11.81 -8.51
CA SER A 127 23.56 12.00 -7.14
C SER A 127 22.23 12.78 -7.08
N LEU A 128 22.01 13.73 -8.00
CA LEU A 128 20.74 14.46 -8.11
C LEU A 128 19.58 13.56 -8.54
N ILE A 129 19.79 12.71 -9.55
CA ILE A 129 18.75 11.77 -9.99
C ILE A 129 18.50 10.68 -8.94
N GLU A 130 19.53 10.21 -8.23
CA GLU A 130 19.36 9.29 -7.10
C GLU A 130 18.51 9.92 -6.00
N LYS A 131 18.80 11.18 -5.65
CA LYS A 131 18.03 11.90 -4.64
C LYS A 131 16.57 12.10 -5.06
N CYS A 132 16.35 12.51 -6.30
CA CYS A 132 15.01 12.64 -6.89
C CYS A 132 14.22 11.31 -6.80
N TRP A 133 14.87 10.19 -7.12
CA TRP A 133 14.27 8.86 -7.02
C TRP A 133 13.97 8.43 -5.58
N GLN A 134 14.88 8.70 -4.65
CA GLN A 134 14.67 8.40 -3.22
C GLN A 134 13.50 9.21 -2.66
N ASP A 135 13.46 10.51 -2.95
CA ASP A 135 12.38 11.39 -2.51
C ASP A 135 11.03 10.90 -3.05
N PHE A 136 10.98 10.50 -4.33
CA PHE A 136 9.79 9.86 -4.91
C PHE A 136 9.39 8.59 -4.13
N CYS A 137 10.33 7.70 -3.82
CA CYS A 137 10.03 6.45 -3.10
C CYS A 137 9.45 6.74 -1.69
N ASP A 138 10.06 7.66 -0.96
CA ASP A 138 9.65 8.03 0.39
C ASP A 138 8.27 8.71 0.40
N GLN A 139 8.05 9.64 -0.51
CA GLN A 139 6.77 10.32 -0.69
C GLN A 139 5.66 9.33 -1.07
N MET A 140 5.92 8.42 -2.00
CA MET A 140 4.95 7.39 -2.39
C MET A 140 4.61 6.44 -1.24
N LEU A 141 5.59 6.07 -0.41
CA LEU A 141 5.34 5.26 0.78
C LEU A 141 4.44 6.00 1.79
N LEU A 142 4.70 7.30 2.00
CA LEU A 142 3.87 8.13 2.86
C LEU A 142 2.43 8.24 2.33
N ILE A 143 2.26 8.54 1.04
CA ILE A 143 0.95 8.63 0.39
C ILE A 143 0.18 7.32 0.55
N ARG A 144 0.82 6.16 0.33
CA ARG A 144 0.20 4.85 0.55
C ARG A 144 -0.20 4.60 1.99
N SER A 145 0.58 5.08 2.95
CA SER A 145 0.26 4.95 4.37
C SER A 145 -0.98 5.76 4.76
N ILE A 146 -1.13 6.97 4.21
CA ILE A 146 -2.27 7.86 4.45
C ILE A 146 -3.51 7.33 3.71
N ALA A 147 -3.36 6.95 2.44
CA ALA A 147 -4.43 6.47 1.56
C ALA A 147 -4.58 4.93 1.59
N LEU A 148 -4.34 4.30 2.75
CA LEU A 148 -4.28 2.83 2.88
C LEU A 148 -5.58 2.13 2.44
N SER A 149 -6.74 2.72 2.71
CA SER A 149 -8.04 2.19 2.29
C SER A 149 -8.17 2.14 0.77
N LEU A 150 -7.68 3.17 0.09
CA LEU A 150 -7.63 3.26 -1.36
C LEU A 150 -6.72 2.16 -1.93
N ASP A 151 -5.48 2.09 -1.44
CA ASP A 151 -4.44 1.18 -1.96
C ASP A 151 -4.78 -0.31 -1.75
N ARG A 152 -5.55 -0.65 -0.70
CA ARG A 152 -5.88 -2.06 -0.40
C ARG A 152 -7.31 -2.47 -0.74
N LYS A 153 -8.30 -1.60 -0.49
CA LYS A 153 -9.72 -1.96 -0.67
C LYS A 153 -10.27 -1.49 -2.01
N TYR A 154 -9.98 -0.26 -2.42
CA TYR A 154 -10.46 0.27 -3.70
C TYR A 154 -9.78 -0.45 -4.87
N VAL A 155 -8.45 -0.59 -4.84
CA VAL A 155 -7.68 -1.35 -5.86
C VAL A 155 -8.13 -2.81 -5.95
N ARG A 156 -8.36 -3.49 -4.81
CA ARG A 156 -8.84 -4.88 -4.82
C ARG A 156 -10.23 -5.03 -5.42
N ARG A 157 -11.12 -4.04 -5.21
CA ARG A 157 -12.48 -4.06 -5.77
C ARG A 157 -12.49 -3.71 -7.27
N ASN A 158 -11.50 -2.98 -7.74
CA ASN A 158 -11.41 -2.49 -9.11
C ASN A 158 -10.13 -3.03 -9.77
N PRO A 159 -10.16 -4.24 -10.35
CA PRO A 159 -8.95 -4.90 -10.87
C PRO A 159 -8.29 -4.15 -12.04
N ASN A 160 -8.99 -3.23 -12.69
CA ASN A 160 -8.45 -2.38 -13.75
C ASN A 160 -7.69 -1.16 -13.22
N VAL A 161 -7.75 -0.88 -11.92
CA VAL A 161 -7.07 0.25 -11.28
C VAL A 161 -5.74 -0.22 -10.70
N ARG A 162 -4.67 0.52 -10.97
CA ARG A 162 -3.33 0.23 -10.45
C ARG A 162 -3.24 0.58 -8.98
N SER A 163 -2.40 -0.14 -8.23
CA SER A 163 -2.00 0.32 -6.89
C SER A 163 -1.33 1.70 -6.98
N LEU A 164 -1.33 2.45 -5.88
CA LEU A 164 -0.73 3.79 -5.87
C LEU A 164 0.75 3.73 -6.25
N TRP A 165 1.46 2.69 -5.82
CA TRP A 165 2.85 2.48 -6.19
C TRP A 165 3.04 2.25 -7.68
N GLU A 166 2.26 1.34 -8.27
CA GLU A 166 2.33 1.08 -9.70
C GLU A 166 1.97 2.32 -10.52
N MET A 167 0.98 3.10 -10.07
CA MET A 167 0.65 4.39 -10.67
C MET A 167 1.85 5.35 -10.61
N GLY A 168 2.50 5.50 -9.45
CA GLY A 168 3.66 6.36 -9.28
C GLY A 168 4.83 5.96 -10.19
N LEU A 169 5.12 4.66 -10.29
CA LEU A 169 6.15 4.13 -11.18
C LEU A 169 5.86 4.44 -12.65
N GLN A 170 4.60 4.28 -13.08
CA GLN A 170 4.20 4.61 -14.45
C GLN A 170 4.34 6.11 -14.76
N LEU A 171 3.97 6.98 -13.80
CA LEU A 171 4.16 8.42 -13.95
C LEU A 171 5.65 8.78 -14.03
N PHE A 172 6.49 8.23 -13.15
CA PHE A 172 7.93 8.48 -13.17
C PHE A 172 8.55 8.01 -14.49
N ARG A 173 8.23 6.79 -14.94
CA ARG A 173 8.68 6.26 -16.24
C ARG A 173 8.24 7.15 -17.40
N LYS A 174 6.96 7.55 -17.43
CA LYS A 174 6.40 8.44 -18.46
C LYS A 174 7.19 9.74 -18.52
N HIS A 175 7.35 10.44 -17.40
CA HIS A 175 8.02 11.74 -17.38
C HIS A 175 9.52 11.66 -17.61
N LEU A 176 10.17 10.56 -17.22
CA LEU A 176 11.57 10.32 -17.57
C LEU A 176 11.73 10.14 -19.08
N SER A 177 10.82 9.41 -19.74
CA SER A 177 10.82 9.25 -21.20
C SER A 177 10.54 10.55 -21.97
N LEU A 178 9.83 11.50 -21.33
CA LEU A 178 9.62 12.85 -21.87
C LEU A 178 10.83 13.77 -21.66
N ALA A 179 11.81 13.36 -20.85
CA ALA A 179 13.06 14.05 -20.60
C ALA A 179 14.26 13.18 -21.05
N PRO A 180 14.39 12.88 -22.37
CA PRO A 180 15.41 11.96 -22.87
C PRO A 180 16.85 12.40 -22.56
N GLU A 181 17.09 13.71 -22.41
CA GLU A 181 18.39 14.23 -21.95
C GLU A 181 18.77 13.69 -20.57
N VAL A 182 17.82 13.69 -19.62
CA VAL A 182 18.04 13.20 -18.26
C VAL A 182 18.36 11.71 -18.30
N GLU A 183 17.53 10.92 -18.99
CA GLU A 183 17.72 9.47 -19.11
C GLU A 183 19.07 9.13 -19.75
N GLN A 184 19.39 9.73 -20.91
CA GLN A 184 20.63 9.45 -21.63
C GLN A 184 21.85 9.81 -20.81
N ARG A 185 21.83 10.95 -20.13
CA ARG A 185 22.93 11.38 -19.28
C ARG A 185 23.09 10.51 -18.05
N THR A 186 22.00 10.07 -17.43
CA THR A 186 22.07 9.07 -16.35
C THR A 186 22.74 7.80 -16.85
N VAL A 187 22.32 7.26 -18.01
CA VAL A 187 22.94 6.06 -18.56
C VAL A 187 24.43 6.28 -18.88
N THR A 188 24.79 7.39 -19.52
CA THR A 188 26.19 7.72 -19.83
C THR A 188 27.04 7.82 -18.56
N GLY A 189 26.52 8.47 -17.51
CA GLY A 189 27.21 8.55 -16.22
C GLY A 189 27.40 7.19 -15.56
N LEU A 190 26.39 6.31 -15.59
CA LEU A 190 26.49 4.95 -15.05
C LEU A 190 27.54 4.12 -15.80
N LEU A 191 27.58 4.20 -17.13
CA LEU A 191 28.57 3.50 -17.95
C LEU A 191 29.99 4.02 -17.67
N SER A 192 30.17 5.34 -17.57
CA SER A 192 31.45 5.95 -17.21
C SER A 192 31.93 5.51 -15.82
N MET A 193 31.04 5.43 -14.82
CA MET A 193 31.42 4.88 -13.51
C MET A 193 31.88 3.42 -13.59
N ILE A 194 31.24 2.59 -14.41
CA ILE A 194 31.65 1.19 -14.58
C ILE A 194 32.98 1.09 -15.32
N GLU A 195 33.20 1.92 -16.34
CA GLU A 195 34.46 1.98 -17.07
C GLU A 195 35.62 2.38 -16.14
N ASN A 196 35.44 3.46 -15.36
CA ASN A 196 36.42 3.92 -14.39
C ASN A 196 36.74 2.84 -13.35
N GLU A 197 35.73 2.12 -12.86
CA GLU A 197 35.92 0.99 -11.97
C GLU A 197 36.74 -0.14 -12.60
N ARG A 198 36.49 -0.47 -13.88
CA ARG A 198 37.28 -1.47 -14.63
C ARG A 198 38.73 -1.04 -14.84
N LEU A 199 38.98 0.27 -14.89
CA LEU A 199 40.32 0.85 -14.96
C LEU A 199 41.02 0.92 -13.59
N GLY A 200 40.35 0.48 -12.51
CA GLY A 200 40.90 0.42 -11.16
C GLY A 200 40.66 1.68 -10.33
N GLU A 201 39.84 2.63 -10.81
CA GLU A 201 39.45 3.79 -10.03
C GLU A 201 38.41 3.42 -8.96
N ALA A 202 38.48 4.09 -7.81
CA ALA A 202 37.46 3.95 -6.79
C ALA A 202 36.19 4.69 -7.19
N VAL A 203 35.06 3.98 -7.23
CA VAL A 203 33.75 4.55 -7.59
C VAL A 203 32.70 4.32 -6.50
N ASN A 204 31.65 5.14 -6.52
CA ASN A 204 30.52 4.98 -5.60
C ASN A 204 29.59 3.83 -6.03
N ARG A 205 29.91 2.60 -5.59
CA ARG A 205 29.11 1.39 -5.88
C ARG A 205 27.67 1.47 -5.36
N THR A 206 27.44 2.20 -4.26
CA THR A 206 26.11 2.36 -3.68
C THR A 206 25.21 3.14 -4.62
N LEU A 207 25.68 4.28 -5.12
CA LEU A 207 24.99 5.10 -6.10
C LEU A 207 24.69 4.31 -7.38
N LEU A 208 25.68 3.59 -7.91
CA LEU A 208 25.52 2.72 -9.07
C LEU A 208 24.40 1.69 -8.85
N ASN A 209 24.43 0.96 -7.74
CA ASN A 209 23.43 -0.05 -7.39
C ASN A 209 22.02 0.56 -7.24
N HIS A 210 21.88 1.72 -6.60
CA HIS A 210 20.60 2.38 -6.42
C HIS A 210 19.98 2.79 -7.76
N LEU A 211 20.76 3.38 -8.65
CA LEU A 211 20.27 3.80 -9.95
C LEU A 211 19.96 2.60 -10.86
N LEU A 212 20.76 1.53 -10.87
CA LEU A 212 20.40 0.32 -11.62
C LEU A 212 19.10 -0.32 -11.10
N LYS A 213 18.87 -0.30 -9.78
CA LYS A 213 17.59 -0.71 -9.18
C LYS A 213 16.43 0.19 -9.58
N MET A 214 16.64 1.51 -9.69
CA MET A 214 15.65 2.43 -10.25
C MET A 214 15.27 2.01 -11.68
N PHE A 215 16.23 1.82 -12.59
CA PHE A 215 15.95 1.39 -13.96
C PHE A 215 15.20 0.05 -14.02
N THR A 216 15.51 -0.87 -13.10
CA THR A 216 14.82 -2.16 -12.96
C THR A 216 13.38 -1.97 -12.49
N ALA A 217 13.16 -1.17 -11.44
CA ALA A 217 11.84 -0.89 -10.89
C ALA A 217 10.93 -0.16 -11.90
N LEU A 218 11.50 0.74 -12.71
CA LEU A 218 10.80 1.40 -13.82
C LEU A 218 10.58 0.48 -15.03
N GLY A 219 11.20 -0.69 -15.07
CA GLY A 219 11.10 -1.65 -16.17
C GLY A 219 11.73 -1.17 -17.47
N ILE A 220 12.76 -0.32 -17.39
CA ILE A 220 13.49 0.25 -18.55
C ILE A 220 14.94 -0.21 -18.61
N TYR A 221 15.40 -1.03 -17.66
CA TYR A 221 16.79 -1.52 -17.61
C TYR A 221 17.26 -2.13 -18.93
N MET A 222 16.51 -3.08 -19.50
CA MET A 222 16.91 -3.78 -20.73
C MET A 222 16.93 -2.83 -21.94
N GLU A 223 16.02 -1.85 -21.98
CA GLU A 223 15.84 -0.95 -23.13
C GLU A 223 16.87 0.17 -23.14
N SER A 224 17.07 0.81 -21.98
CA SER A 224 17.86 2.04 -21.85
C SER A 224 19.31 1.79 -21.44
N PHE A 225 19.57 0.77 -20.61
CA PHE A 225 20.89 0.53 -20.03
C PHE A 225 21.58 -0.69 -20.66
N GLU A 226 20.98 -1.89 -20.60
CA GLU A 226 21.64 -3.15 -20.95
C GLU A 226 22.17 -3.16 -22.39
N LYS A 227 21.36 -2.72 -23.35
CA LYS A 227 21.77 -2.62 -24.77
C LYS A 227 22.98 -1.73 -25.01
N ARG A 228 23.21 -0.74 -24.15
CA ARG A 228 24.33 0.21 -24.27
C ARG A 228 25.56 -0.25 -23.49
N PHE A 229 25.35 -1.15 -22.54
CA PHE A 229 26.39 -1.72 -21.70
C PHE A 229 27.13 -2.91 -22.36
N LEU A 230 26.39 -3.76 -23.07
CA LEU A 230 26.92 -4.93 -23.80
C LEU A 230 27.59 -4.52 -25.11
#